data_AF-A0A379WMT0-F1
#
_entry.id   AF-A0A379WMT0-F1
#
_cell.length_a   1.000
_cell.length_b   1.000
_cell.length_c   1.000
_cell.angle_alpha   90.00
_cell.angle_beta   90.00
_cell.angle_gamma   90.00
#
_symmetry.space_group_name_H-M   'P 1'
#
loop_
_entity.id
_entity.type
_entity.pdbx_description
1 polymer ?
#
loop_
_entity_poly.entity_id
_entity_poly.type
_entity_poly.pdbx_seq_one_letter_code
_entity_poly.pdbx_strand_id
1 'polypeptide(L)' 'MTIWEISEKADYIAQRHRRLQDQWHIYCNSLVQGITLSKARLHHAMSCAPERDLCFVLFEHFRIYVALAGWF' A
#
# COMPACT_ATOMS: atom_id res chain seq x y z
N MET A 1 26.10 -26.27 -5.16
CA MET A 1 24.99 -25.83 -4.30
C MET A 1 24.51 -27.04 -3.50
N THR A 2 24.67 -27.01 -2.19
CA THR A 2 24.36 -28.10 -1.26
C THR A 2 22.99 -27.87 -0.61
N ILE A 3 22.40 -28.92 -0.04
CA ILE A 3 21.12 -28.83 0.67
C ILE A 3 21.19 -27.79 1.80
N TRP A 4 22.31 -27.71 2.52
CA TRP A 4 22.51 -26.75 3.60
C TRP A 4 22.48 -25.30 3.10
N GLU A 5 23.17 -25.00 2.00
CA GLU A 5 23.16 -23.66 1.38
C GLU A 5 21.75 -23.24 0.90
N ILE A 6 20.91 -24.20 0.50
CA ILE A 6 19.52 -23.96 0.09
C ILE A 6 18.66 -23.65 1.33
N SER A 7 18.83 -24.42 2.41
CA SER A 7 18.12 -24.17 3.67
C SER A 7 18.46 -22.81 4.27
N GLU A 8 19.74 -22.43 4.29
CA GLU A 8 20.16 -21.12 4.80
C GLU A 8 19.54 -19.96 4.01
N LYS A 9 19.48 -20.09 2.67
CA LYS A 9 18.80 -19.10 1.81
C LYS A 9 17.31 -19.04 2.10
N ALA A 10 16.65 -20.17 2.33
CA ALA A 10 15.23 -20.21 2.65
C ALA A 10 14.94 -19.50 3.99
N ASP A 11 15.76 -19.75 5.02
CA ASP A 11 15.65 -19.09 6.32
C ASP A 11 15.85 -17.57 6.21
N TYR A 12 16.85 -17.14 5.44
CA TYR A 12 17.10 -15.72 5.17
C TYR A 12 15.88 -15.05 4.50
N ILE A 13 15.31 -15.69 3.47
CA ILE A 13 14.12 -15.15 2.78
C ILE A 13 12.93 -15.08 3.74
N ALA A 14 12.68 -16.13 4.53
CA ALA A 14 11.58 -16.17 5.48
C ALA A 14 11.73 -15.09 6.58
N GLN A 15 12.94 -14.84 7.06
CA GLN A 15 13.21 -13.78 8.03
C GLN A 15 13.01 -12.39 7.42
N ARG A 16 13.52 -12.16 6.20
CA ARG A 16 13.32 -10.90 5.48
C ARG A 16 11.85 -10.62 5.20
N HIS A 17 11.10 -11.66 4.81
CA HIS A 17 9.66 -11.55 4.58
C HIS A 17 8.92 -11.15 5.86
N ARG A 18 9.22 -11.79 7.00
CA ARG A 18 8.63 -11.45 8.29
C ARG A 18 8.89 -9.99 8.66
N ARG A 19 10.15 -9.54 8.55
CA ARG A 19 10.51 -8.13 8.85
C ARG A 19 9.77 -7.12 7.96
N LEU A 20 9.62 -7.41 6.68
CA LEU A 20 8.87 -6.54 5.76
C LEU A 20 7.38 -6.50 6.11
N GLN A 21 6.79 -7.63 6.51
CA GLN A 21 5.41 -7.68 7.00
C GLN A 21 5.23 -6.85 8.28
N ASP A 22 6.16 -6.94 9.22
CA ASP A 22 6.11 -6.13 10.46
C ASP A 22 6.17 -4.63 10.15
N GLN A 23 7.09 -4.23 9.26
CA GLN A 23 7.18 -2.84 8.80
C GLN A 23 5.92 -2.38 8.08
N TRP A 24 5.33 -3.25 7.26
CA TRP A 24 4.07 -2.97 6.58
C TRP A 24 2.92 -2.75 7.58
N HIS A 25 2.81 -3.60 8.60
CA HIS A 25 1.81 -3.43 9.66
C HIS A 25 2.00 -2.11 10.43
N ILE A 26 3.23 -1.76 10.80
CA ILE A 26 3.54 -0.48 11.47
C ILE A 26 3.11 0.68 10.58
N TYR A 27 3.47 0.64 9.30
CA TYR A 27 3.09 1.66 8.33
C TYR A 27 1.56 1.82 8.24
N CYS A 28 0.81 0.73 8.08
CA CYS A 28 -0.65 0.76 8.04
C CYS A 28 -1.24 1.39 9.31
N ASN A 29 -0.74 1.00 10.49
CA ASN A 29 -1.21 1.54 11.77
C ASN A 29 -0.93 3.05 11.89
N SER A 30 0.28 3.48 11.54
CA SER A 30 0.64 4.91 11.54
C SER A 30 -0.18 5.70 10.52
N LEU A 31 -0.48 5.12 9.35
CA LEU A 31 -1.32 5.74 8.33
C LEU A 31 -2.75 5.96 8.85
N VAL A 32 -3.36 4.90 9.42
CA VAL A 32 -4.71 4.98 10.00
C VAL A 32 -4.77 6.01 11.13
N GLN A 33 -3.75 6.05 11.99
CA GLN A 33 -3.65 7.08 13.03
C GLN A 33 -3.52 8.48 12.44
N GLY A 34 -2.65 8.69 11.45
CA GLY A 34 -2.47 9.97 10.77
C GLY A 34 -3.77 10.46 10.12
N ILE A 35 -4.53 9.58 9.48
CA ILE A 35 -5.87 9.88 8.92
C ILE A 35 -6.81 10.35 10.02
N THR A 36 -6.95 9.51 11.05
CA THR A 36 -7.94 9.69 12.10
C THR A 36 -7.68 10.99 12.87
N LEU A 37 -6.41 11.29 13.13
CA LEU A 37 -6.00 12.45 13.92
C LEU A 37 -5.92 13.74 13.09
N SER A 38 -5.56 13.68 11.82
CA SER A 38 -5.27 14.90 11.05
C SER A 38 -6.49 15.76 10.74
N LYS A 39 -7.73 15.23 10.86
CA LYS A 39 -8.95 15.86 10.27
C LYS A 39 -8.72 16.34 8.82
N ALA A 40 -7.65 15.90 8.17
CA ALA A 40 -7.23 16.41 6.89
C ALA A 40 -8.28 15.98 5.87
N ARG A 41 -8.77 16.94 5.08
CA ARG A 41 -9.64 16.62 3.96
C ARG A 41 -8.85 15.68 3.06
N LEU A 42 -9.29 14.42 2.95
CA LEU A 42 -8.64 13.31 2.23
C LEU A 42 -8.49 13.53 0.71
N HIS A 43 -8.57 14.77 0.23
CA HIS A 43 -8.64 15.13 -1.18
C HIS A 43 -7.75 16.34 -1.42
N HIS A 44 -6.46 16.12 -1.70
CA HIS A 44 -5.60 17.25 -2.10
C HIS A 44 -5.73 17.60 -3.59
N ALA A 45 -6.23 16.69 -4.44
CA ALA A 45 -6.64 17.00 -5.80
C ALA A 45 -7.58 15.92 -6.36
N MET A 46 -8.68 16.33 -6.98
CA MET A 46 -9.44 15.49 -7.91
C MET A 46 -8.93 15.80 -9.32
N SER A 47 -8.55 14.77 -10.08
CA SER A 47 -8.30 14.91 -11.51
C SER A 47 -9.41 14.18 -12.27
N CYS A 48 -10.18 14.95 -13.04
CA CYS A 48 -11.15 14.43 -14.00
C CYS A 48 -10.60 14.73 -15.40
N ALA A 49 -10.30 13.69 -16.17
CA ALA A 49 -10.00 13.83 -17.59
C ALA A 49 -11.06 13.02 -18.35
N PRO A 50 -11.61 13.51 -19.47
CA PRO A 50 -12.67 12.81 -20.22
C PRO A 50 -12.31 11.38 -20.65
N GLU A 51 -11.01 11.06 -20.72
CA GLU A 51 -10.47 9.75 -21.10
C GLU A 51 -9.96 8.90 -19.92
N ARG A 52 -10.02 9.41 -18.68
CA ARG A 52 -9.51 8.71 -17.49
C ARG A 52 -10.54 8.72 -16.37
N ASP A 53 -10.80 7.54 -15.81
CA ASP A 53 -11.62 7.34 -14.63
C ASP A 53 -11.26 8.33 -13.50
N LEU A 54 -12.26 8.70 -12.71
CA LEU A 54 -12.10 9.65 -11.61
C LEU A 54 -10.99 9.17 -10.65
N CYS A 55 -9.96 9.97 -10.44
CA CYS A 55 -8.86 9.59 -9.53
C CYS A 55 -8.55 10.67 -8.50
N PHE A 56 -8.15 10.23 -7.31
CA PHE A 56 -7.69 11.10 -6.23
C PHE A 56 -6.43 10.54 -5.58
N VAL A 57 -5.63 11.45 -5.04
CA VAL A 57 -4.40 11.11 -4.34
C VAL A 57 -4.64 11.12 -2.83
N LEU A 58 -4.50 9.97 -2.20
CA LEU A 58 -4.58 9.78 -0.76
C LEU A 58 -3.19 9.96 -0.13
N PHE A 59 -3.09 10.84 0.87
CA PHE A 59 -1.84 11.16 1.60
C PHE A 59 -0.67 11.57 0.72
N GLU A 60 -0.89 12.05 -0.50
CA GLU A 60 0.17 12.33 -1.50
C GLU A 60 0.93 11.09 -2.00
N HIS A 61 0.60 9.89 -1.51
CA HIS A 61 1.35 8.66 -1.81
C HIS A 61 0.55 7.63 -2.61
N PHE A 62 -0.78 7.57 -2.46
CA PHE A 62 -1.60 6.56 -3.12
C PHE A 62 -2.52 7.20 -4.16
N ARG A 63 -2.48 6.70 -5.39
CA ARG A 63 -3.50 7.02 -6.40
C ARG A 63 -4.63 6.02 -6.31
N ILE A 64 -5.82 6.50 -5.99
CA ILE A 64 -7.05 5.72 -6.01
C ILE A 64 -7.79 6.05 -7.30
N TYR A 65 -8.13 5.02 -8.07
CA TYR A 65 -8.97 5.11 -9.25
C TYR A 65 -10.38 4.65 -8.89
N VAL A 66 -11.38 5.44 -9.25
CA VAL A 66 -12.79 5.09 -9.14
C VAL A 66 -13.27 4.72 -10.53
N ALA A 67 -13.32 3.42 -10.81
CA ALA A 67 -14.00 2.92 -11.98
C ALA A 67 -15.50 2.78 -11.67
N LEU A 68 -16.34 2.99 -12.68
CA LEU A 68 -17.73 2.54 -12.60
C LEU A 68 -17.68 1.02 -12.39
N ALA A 69 -18.34 0.50 -11.36
CA ALA A 69 -18.49 -0.94 -11.23
C ALA A 69 -19.21 -1.45 -12.48
N GLY A 70 -18.47 -2.11 -13.37
CA GLY A 70 -19.05 -2.85 -14.47
C GLY A 70 -20.06 -3.82 -13.89
N TRP A 71 -21.25 -3.84 -14.45
CA TRP A 71 -22.29 -4.79 -14.07
C TRP A 71 -21.69 -6.20 -14.23
N PHE A 72 -21.92 -7.04 -13.22
CA PHE A 72 -21.44 -8.42 -13.01
C PHE A 72 -20.94 -9.20 -14.24
#